data_AF-A0A538GR88-F1
#
_entry.id   AF-A0A538GR88-F1
#
_cell.length_a   1.000
_cell.length_b   1.000
_cell.length_c   1.000
_cell.angle_alpha   90.00
_cell.angle_beta   90.00
_cell.angle_gamma   90.00
#
_symmetry.space_group_name_H-M   'P 1'
#
loop_
_entity.id
_entity.type
_entity.pdbx_description
1 polymer ?
#
loop_
_entity_poly.entity_id
_entity_poly.type
_entity_poly.pdbx_seq_one_letter_code
_entity_poly.pdbx_strand_id
1 'polypeptide(L)'
;MYRCATFLVIAASLIFAVGLVSGCGGSSRSVLYSGVSLDGGPKRVVTDAAAAHDVRAVHAQWLAEITRRAGEDPGQRFANPPAHQLRLRLAKAAARYHFTVKKVQLLHPRQVAPLIIIQTRRYLALAHAVPAIENSLDPHTGPSDQAGWAFEGFLLEAQDERGVPFLDVFNFERGSGPGGGQWARSDQLYPFLHL
;
A
#
# COMPACT_ATOMS: atom_id res chain seq x y z
N MET A 1 -60.44 26.42 -61.33
CA MET A 1 -60.72 26.20 -59.90
C MET A 1 -59.41 26.24 -59.13
N TYR A 2 -59.46 26.77 -57.91
CA TYR A 2 -58.38 27.34 -57.11
C TYR A 2 -57.35 26.35 -56.53
N ARG A 3 -56.10 26.84 -56.38
CA ARG A 3 -55.13 26.66 -55.26
C ARG A 3 -54.62 25.21 -55.00
N CYS A 4 -53.45 24.93 -54.44
CA CYS A 4 -52.52 25.68 -53.60
C CYS A 4 -51.14 24.99 -53.63
N ALA A 5 -50.05 25.76 -53.56
CA ALA A 5 -48.70 25.25 -53.31
C ALA A 5 -48.48 24.97 -51.82
N THR A 6 -47.81 23.87 -51.46
CA THR A 6 -46.95 23.79 -50.26
C THR A 6 -45.95 22.64 -50.43
N PHE A 7 -44.66 23.00 -50.54
CA PHE A 7 -43.54 22.08 -50.36
C PHE A 7 -43.42 21.78 -48.86
N LEU A 8 -43.46 20.50 -48.48
CA LEU A 8 -43.08 20.05 -47.14
C LEU A 8 -41.84 19.16 -47.27
N VAL A 9 -40.69 19.71 -46.92
CA VAL A 9 -39.43 18.98 -46.75
C VAL A 9 -39.54 18.22 -45.44
N ILE A 10 -39.69 16.89 -45.50
CA ILE A 10 -39.59 16.03 -44.32
C ILE A 10 -38.11 15.66 -44.14
N ALA A 11 -37.45 16.35 -43.20
CA ALA A 11 -36.16 15.97 -42.69
C ALA A 11 -36.30 14.69 -41.85
N ALA A 12 -35.68 13.59 -42.29
CA ALA A 12 -35.60 12.36 -41.52
C ALA A 12 -34.38 12.42 -40.57
N SER A 13 -34.67 12.61 -39.30
CA SER A 13 -33.69 12.67 -38.20
C SER A 13 -32.98 11.34 -37.99
N LEU A 14 -31.64 11.36 -38.09
CA LEU A 14 -30.75 10.31 -37.60
C LEU A 14 -30.78 10.28 -36.07
N ILE A 15 -31.43 9.27 -35.50
CA ILE A 15 -31.34 8.96 -34.07
C ILE A 15 -30.00 8.26 -33.82
N PHE A 16 -28.99 9.02 -33.42
CA PHE A 16 -27.80 8.47 -32.77
C PHE A 16 -28.20 8.00 -31.37
N ALA A 17 -28.39 6.69 -31.19
CA ALA A 17 -28.50 6.09 -29.88
C ALA A 17 -27.14 6.19 -29.17
N VAL A 18 -26.98 7.23 -28.35
CA VAL A 18 -25.88 7.34 -27.39
C VAL A 18 -26.16 6.31 -26.29
N GLY A 19 -25.53 5.15 -26.40
CA GLY A 19 -25.47 4.17 -25.32
C GLY A 19 -24.74 4.78 -24.14
N LEU A 20 -25.49 5.26 -23.14
CA LEU A 20 -24.96 5.56 -21.82
C LEU A 20 -24.50 4.25 -21.20
N VAL A 21 -23.19 3.98 -21.31
CA VAL A 21 -22.55 2.98 -20.47
C VAL A 21 -22.59 3.54 -19.04
N SER A 22 -23.61 3.14 -18.29
CA SER A 22 -23.67 3.32 -16.84
C SER A 22 -22.52 2.53 -16.24
N GLY A 23 -21.34 3.16 -16.16
CA GLY A 23 -20.24 2.63 -15.36
C GLY A 23 -20.70 2.60 -13.91
N CYS A 24 -20.98 1.40 -13.39
CA CYS A 24 -21.04 1.13 -11.96
C CYS A 24 -19.62 1.30 -11.38
N GLY A 25 -19.11 2.53 -11.40
CA GLY A 25 -17.90 2.96 -10.74
C GLY A 25 -18.20 3.18 -9.27
N GLY A 26 -18.38 2.10 -8.51
CA GLY A 26 -18.12 2.16 -7.08
C GLY A 26 -16.68 2.66 -6.93
N SER A 27 -16.52 3.89 -6.45
CA SER A 27 -15.20 4.52 -6.38
C SER A 27 -14.28 3.62 -5.56
N SER A 28 -13.16 3.17 -6.14
CA SER A 28 -12.06 2.45 -5.45
C SER A 28 -11.79 3.01 -4.04
N ARG A 29 -12.01 4.32 -3.89
CA ARG A 29 -11.87 5.10 -2.67
C ARG A 29 -12.80 4.70 -1.51
N SER A 30 -13.95 4.09 -1.76
CA SER A 30 -14.88 3.66 -0.70
C SER A 30 -14.25 2.63 0.23
N VAL A 31 -13.32 1.81 -0.27
CA VAL A 31 -12.56 0.84 0.53
C VAL A 31 -11.77 1.52 1.66
N LEU A 32 -11.28 2.75 1.43
CA LEU A 32 -10.49 3.48 2.42
C LEU A 32 -11.32 3.88 3.66
N TYR A 33 -12.65 3.87 3.54
CA TYR A 33 -13.57 4.31 4.58
C TYR A 33 -14.55 3.21 5.01
N SER A 34 -14.35 1.96 4.57
CA SER A 34 -15.20 0.83 4.99
C SER A 34 -14.98 0.45 6.46
N GLY A 35 -13.94 0.99 7.09
CA GLY A 35 -13.64 0.84 8.50
C GLY A 35 -12.91 -0.46 8.85
N VAL A 36 -12.45 -0.50 10.10
CA VAL A 36 -11.80 -1.65 10.73
C VAL A 36 -12.71 -2.28 11.78
N SER A 37 -12.77 -3.60 11.82
CA SER A 37 -13.43 -4.38 12.86
C SER A 37 -12.43 -4.70 13.96
N LEU A 38 -12.76 -4.33 15.21
CA LEU A 38 -12.01 -4.74 16.40
C LEU A 38 -12.83 -5.79 17.14
N ASP A 39 -12.32 -7.02 17.25
CA ASP A 39 -12.87 -8.11 18.09
C ASP A 39 -14.40 -8.31 17.98
N GLY A 40 -14.93 -8.34 16.76
CA GLY A 40 -16.37 -8.53 16.51
C GLY A 40 -17.25 -7.31 16.85
N GLY A 41 -16.65 -6.18 17.23
CA GLY A 41 -17.31 -4.90 17.44
C GLY A 41 -17.71 -4.19 16.14
N PRO A 42 -18.43 -3.05 16.25
CA PRO A 42 -18.85 -2.27 15.10
C PRO A 42 -17.64 -1.73 14.33
N LYS A 43 -17.77 -1.63 13.00
CA LYS A 43 -16.70 -1.08 12.16
C LYS A 43 -16.44 0.38 12.51
N ARG A 44 -15.19 0.68 12.84
CA ARG A 44 -14.72 2.05 13.08
C ARG A 44 -14.14 2.62 11.79
N VAL A 45 -14.73 3.70 11.29
CA VAL A 45 -14.18 4.43 10.13
C VAL A 45 -12.93 5.19 10.56
N VAL A 46 -11.84 4.99 9.83
CA VAL A 46 -10.58 5.72 10.03
C VAL A 46 -10.58 6.97 9.13
N THR A 47 -10.62 8.15 9.73
CA THR A 47 -10.56 9.43 9.00
C THR A 47 -9.16 9.68 8.44
N ASP A 48 -9.02 10.67 7.54
CA ASP A 48 -7.70 11.00 6.97
C ASP A 48 -6.70 11.45 8.05
N ALA A 49 -7.18 12.23 9.03
CA ALA A 49 -6.38 12.70 10.15
C ALA A 49 -5.99 11.56 11.09
N ALA A 50 -6.92 10.62 11.35
CA ALA A 50 -6.64 9.42 12.15
C ALA A 50 -5.63 8.52 11.43
N ALA A 51 -5.78 8.29 10.13
CA ALA A 51 -4.81 7.52 9.33
C ALA A 51 -3.39 8.12 9.42
N ALA A 52 -3.27 9.44 9.25
CA ALA A 52 -1.99 10.12 9.36
C ALA A 52 -1.41 10.07 10.79
N HIS A 53 -2.27 10.10 11.81
CA HIS A 53 -1.84 9.97 13.21
C HIS A 53 -1.33 8.56 13.51
N ASP A 54 -2.10 7.54 13.13
CA ASP A 54 -1.80 6.14 13.41
C ASP A 54 -0.49 5.71 12.74
N VAL A 55 -0.29 6.05 11.46
CA VAL A 55 0.96 5.73 10.74
C VAL A 55 2.18 6.46 11.33
N ARG A 56 2.03 7.69 11.81
CA ARG A 56 3.12 8.36 12.55
C ARG A 56 3.48 7.62 13.83
N ALA A 57 2.50 7.07 14.54
CA ALA A 57 2.74 6.27 15.74
C ALA A 57 3.45 4.95 15.38
N VAL A 58 3.02 4.26 14.32
CA VAL A 58 3.67 3.04 13.79
C VAL A 58 5.13 3.31 13.44
N HIS A 59 5.41 4.39 12.70
CA HIS A 59 6.78 4.77 12.33
C HIS A 59 7.65 5.04 13.55
N ALA A 60 7.13 5.77 14.54
CA ALA A 60 7.86 6.09 15.76
C ALA A 60 8.16 4.84 16.58
N GLN A 61 7.18 3.95 16.71
CA GLN A 61 7.35 2.66 17.40
C GLN A 61 8.38 1.78 16.71
N TRP A 62 8.28 1.61 15.38
CA TRP A 62 9.23 0.83 14.60
C TRP A 62 10.65 1.38 14.72
N LEU A 63 10.83 2.71 14.61
CA LEU A 63 12.14 3.35 14.74
C LEU A 63 12.74 3.15 16.14
N ALA A 64 11.92 3.30 17.19
CA ALA A 64 12.35 3.07 18.56
C ALA A 64 12.80 1.61 18.75
N GLU A 65 12.07 0.66 18.16
CA GLU A 65 12.37 -0.76 18.28
C GLU A 65 13.67 -1.15 17.58
N ILE A 66 13.86 -0.79 16.30
CA ILE A 66 15.11 -1.11 15.57
C ILE A 66 16.33 -0.44 16.24
N THR A 67 16.14 0.74 16.84
CA THR A 67 17.22 1.45 17.57
C THR A 67 17.56 0.76 18.89
N ARG A 68 16.55 0.37 19.66
CA ARG A 68 16.73 -0.36 20.93
C ARG A 68 17.48 -1.66 20.68
N ARG A 69 17.02 -2.46 19.72
CA ARG A 69 17.61 -3.77 19.41
C ARG A 69 19.01 -3.68 18.80
N ALA A 70 19.30 -2.60 18.06
CA ALA A 70 20.66 -2.28 17.61
C ALA A 70 21.66 -2.14 18.77
N GLY A 71 21.20 -1.67 19.93
CA GLY A 71 21.99 -1.62 21.16
C GLY A 71 22.11 -2.96 21.88
N GLU A 72 21.04 -3.75 21.91
CA GLU A 72 20.98 -5.02 22.65
C GLU A 72 21.79 -6.15 22.00
N ASP A 73 21.78 -6.25 20.68
CA ASP A 73 22.58 -7.24 19.94
C ASP A 73 23.37 -6.59 18.80
N PRO A 74 24.51 -5.93 19.11
CA PRO A 74 25.34 -5.29 18.09
C PRO A 74 26.13 -6.29 17.22
N GLY A 75 26.17 -7.57 17.64
CA GLY A 75 26.95 -8.64 17.02
C GLY A 75 26.24 -9.27 15.82
N GLN A 76 24.91 -9.37 15.87
CA GLN A 76 24.12 -9.97 14.80
C GLN A 76 24.35 -9.27 13.45
N ARG A 77 24.38 -10.08 12.39
CA ARG A 77 24.67 -9.63 11.02
C ARG A 77 23.56 -10.02 10.06
N PHE A 78 23.26 -9.09 9.15
CA PHE A 78 22.28 -9.22 8.10
C PHE A 78 22.96 -9.17 6.73
N ALA A 79 22.51 -10.03 5.82
CA ALA A 79 23.01 -10.12 4.44
C ALA A 79 22.37 -9.04 3.55
N ASN A 80 22.50 -7.78 3.96
CA ASN A 80 21.84 -6.65 3.28
C ASN A 80 22.18 -6.64 1.79
N PRO A 81 21.19 -6.67 0.89
CA PRO A 81 21.47 -6.46 -0.52
C PRO A 81 22.03 -5.04 -0.71
N PRO A 82 22.90 -4.84 -1.70
CA PRO A 82 23.37 -3.51 -2.05
C PRO A 82 22.21 -2.55 -2.35
N ALA A 83 22.34 -1.28 -1.96
CA ALA A 83 21.29 -0.28 -2.13
C ALA A 83 20.79 -0.14 -3.60
N HIS A 84 21.66 -0.36 -4.59
CA HIS A 84 21.28 -0.33 -6.00
C HIS A 84 20.35 -1.49 -6.37
N GLN A 85 20.53 -2.67 -5.75
CA GLN A 85 19.69 -3.84 -5.99
C GLN A 85 18.29 -3.63 -5.40
N LEU A 86 18.20 -3.05 -4.20
CA LEU A 86 16.92 -2.64 -3.60
C LEU A 86 16.17 -1.66 -4.51
N ARG A 87 16.86 -0.61 -5.01
CA ARG A 87 16.27 0.37 -5.94
C ARG A 87 15.79 -0.26 -7.24
N LEU A 88 16.57 -1.19 -7.81
CA LEU A 88 16.18 -1.91 -9.03
C LEU A 88 14.94 -2.78 -8.81
N ARG A 89 14.89 -3.52 -7.70
CA ARG A 89 13.74 -4.35 -7.31
C ARG A 89 12.49 -3.48 -7.08
N LEU A 90 12.66 -2.34 -6.40
CA LEU A 90 11.59 -1.38 -6.18
C LEU A 90 11.06 -0.77 -7.48
N ALA A 91 11.93 -0.42 -8.42
CA ALA A 91 11.51 0.07 -9.74
C ALA A 91 10.74 -1.00 -10.52
N LYS A 92 11.18 -2.26 -10.48
CA LYS A 92 10.46 -3.39 -11.09
C LYS A 92 9.10 -3.61 -10.43
N ALA A 93 9.02 -3.57 -9.11
CA ALA A 93 7.77 -3.69 -8.38
C ALA A 93 6.82 -2.53 -8.70
N ALA A 94 7.33 -1.29 -8.76
CA ALA A 94 6.55 -0.11 -9.10
C ALA A 94 5.90 -0.23 -10.49
N ALA A 95 6.68 -0.68 -11.48
CA ALA A 95 6.20 -0.93 -12.83
C ALA A 95 5.15 -2.05 -12.89
N ARG A 96 5.41 -3.17 -12.18
CA ARG A 96 4.53 -4.35 -12.17
C ARG A 96 3.20 -4.10 -11.46
N TYR A 97 3.23 -3.40 -10.32
CA TYR A 97 2.06 -3.22 -9.44
C TYR A 97 1.45 -1.81 -9.52
N HIS A 98 1.95 -0.98 -10.44
CA HIS A 98 1.39 0.33 -10.76
C HIS A 98 1.29 1.29 -9.56
N PHE A 99 2.41 1.45 -8.84
CA PHE A 99 2.57 2.48 -7.82
C PHE A 99 3.73 3.41 -8.17
N THR A 100 3.76 4.58 -7.55
CA THR A 100 4.88 5.53 -7.61
C THR A 100 5.64 5.50 -6.30
N VAL A 101 6.96 5.46 -6.35
CA VAL A 101 7.81 5.61 -5.17
C VAL A 101 7.87 7.07 -4.78
N LYS A 102 7.53 7.39 -3.52
CA LYS A 102 7.55 8.77 -2.99
C LYS A 102 8.76 9.02 -2.12
N LYS A 103 9.17 8.02 -1.34
CA LYS A 103 10.33 8.12 -0.46
C LYS A 103 11.04 6.78 -0.38
N VAL A 104 12.38 6.84 -0.36
CA VAL A 104 13.23 5.71 0.05
C VAL A 104 14.28 6.28 0.98
N GLN A 105 14.26 5.85 2.24
CA GLN A 105 15.24 6.23 3.24
C GLN A 105 15.92 4.96 3.76
N LEU A 106 17.25 4.94 3.68
CA LEU A 106 18.05 3.84 4.24
C LEU A 106 18.55 4.29 5.61
N LEU A 107 17.90 3.81 6.65
CA LEU A 107 18.34 4.06 8.03
C LEU A 107 19.50 3.12 8.37
N HIS A 108 20.29 3.54 9.36
CA HIS A 108 21.45 2.78 9.83
C HIS A 108 21.51 2.72 11.36
N PRO A 109 20.50 2.15 12.06
CA PRO A 109 20.62 1.88 13.50
C PRO A 109 21.90 1.12 13.83
N ARG A 110 22.16 0.03 13.10
CA ARG A 110 23.48 -0.64 13.05
C ARG A 110 23.83 -1.18 11.67
N GLN A 111 22.86 -1.67 10.95
CA GLN A 111 22.94 -2.09 9.56
C GLN A 111 21.80 -1.43 8.76
N VAL A 112 21.61 -1.81 7.50
CA VAL A 112 20.62 -1.12 6.67
C VAL A 112 19.21 -1.50 7.10
N ALA A 113 18.37 -0.47 7.34
CA ALA A 113 16.94 -0.62 7.58
C ALA A 113 16.13 0.30 6.63
N PRO A 114 15.54 -0.23 5.54
CA PRO A 114 14.79 0.59 4.59
C PRO A 114 13.45 1.06 5.14
N LEU A 115 13.14 2.34 4.92
CA LEU A 115 11.81 2.92 5.02
C LEU A 115 11.39 3.41 3.64
N ILE A 116 10.29 2.86 3.13
CA ILE A 116 9.79 3.11 1.77
C ILE A 116 8.37 3.63 1.86
N ILE A 117 8.09 4.74 1.17
CA ILE A 117 6.73 5.27 1.00
C ILE A 117 6.37 5.19 -0.48
N ILE A 118 5.24 4.55 -0.78
CA ILE A 118 4.69 4.41 -2.13
C ILE A 118 3.31 5.03 -2.23
N GLN A 119 2.89 5.39 -3.45
CA GLN A 119 1.59 6.00 -3.72
C GLN A 119 0.87 5.29 -4.87
N THR A 120 -0.43 5.04 -4.72
CA THR A 120 -1.26 4.44 -5.78
C THR A 120 -2.70 4.92 -5.73
N ARG A 121 -3.47 4.62 -6.79
CA ARG A 121 -4.94 4.71 -6.84
C ARG A 121 -5.62 3.33 -6.78
N ARG A 122 -4.83 2.26 -6.78
CA ARG A 122 -5.29 0.86 -6.84
C ARG A 122 -5.15 0.19 -5.47
N TYR A 123 -5.89 0.66 -4.47
CA TYR A 123 -5.62 0.32 -3.06
C TYR A 123 -5.74 -1.18 -2.77
N LEU A 124 -6.85 -1.82 -3.15
CA LEU A 124 -7.05 -3.26 -2.96
C LEU A 124 -6.04 -4.11 -3.74
N ALA A 125 -5.79 -3.75 -5.00
CA ALA A 125 -4.84 -4.48 -5.82
C ALA A 125 -3.40 -4.37 -5.28
N LEU A 126 -3.05 -3.21 -4.72
CA LEU A 126 -1.77 -3.04 -4.04
C LEU A 126 -1.74 -3.87 -2.76
N ALA A 127 -2.76 -3.79 -1.89
CA ALA A 127 -2.82 -4.55 -0.65
C ALA A 127 -2.60 -6.06 -0.89
N HIS A 128 -3.29 -6.64 -1.87
CA HIS A 128 -3.09 -8.05 -2.24
C HIS A 128 -1.69 -8.34 -2.82
N ALA A 129 -1.00 -7.35 -3.38
CA ALA A 129 0.33 -7.50 -3.93
C ALA A 129 1.45 -7.30 -2.89
N VAL A 130 1.16 -6.73 -1.72
CA VAL A 130 2.16 -6.42 -0.69
C VAL A 130 3.02 -7.63 -0.31
N PRO A 131 2.49 -8.84 -0.07
CA PRO A 131 3.33 -10.01 0.24
C PRO A 131 4.39 -10.28 -0.83
N ALA A 132 4.01 -10.17 -2.11
CA ALA A 132 4.94 -10.36 -3.22
C ALA A 132 5.91 -9.19 -3.41
N ILE A 133 5.49 -7.96 -3.05
CA ILE A 133 6.35 -6.77 -3.05
C ILE A 133 7.40 -6.91 -1.95
N GLU A 134 6.98 -7.17 -0.71
CA GLU A 134 7.86 -7.32 0.45
C GLU A 134 8.90 -8.40 0.22
N ASN A 135 8.49 -9.63 -0.12
CA ASN A 135 9.43 -10.72 -0.41
C ASN A 135 10.42 -10.40 -1.56
N SER A 136 10.03 -9.53 -2.49
CA SER A 136 10.97 -9.08 -3.55
C SER A 136 11.98 -8.05 -3.05
N LEU A 137 11.60 -7.20 -2.10
CA LEU A 137 12.41 -6.08 -1.59
C LEU A 137 13.31 -6.53 -0.45
N ASP A 138 12.73 -7.22 0.52
CA ASP A 138 13.35 -7.82 1.70
C ASP A 138 13.16 -9.34 1.63
N PRO A 139 13.96 -10.07 0.84
CA PRO A 139 13.81 -11.52 0.76
C PRO A 139 14.25 -12.16 2.07
N HIS A 140 13.53 -13.20 2.51
CA HIS A 140 13.94 -14.01 3.66
C HIS A 140 14.32 -15.43 3.25
N THR A 141 15.29 -16.02 3.95
CA THR A 141 15.69 -17.42 3.77
C THR A 141 15.20 -18.25 4.96
N GLY A 142 14.18 -19.09 4.74
CA GLY A 142 13.68 -20.00 5.77
C GLY A 142 12.30 -20.59 5.44
N PRO A 143 11.82 -21.57 6.22
CA PRO A 143 10.49 -22.17 6.04
C PRO A 143 9.35 -21.28 6.59
N SER A 144 9.67 -20.17 7.25
CA SER A 144 8.71 -19.26 7.89
C SER A 144 9.18 -17.80 7.83
N ASP A 145 8.23 -16.87 7.91
CA ASP A 145 8.45 -15.41 7.96
C ASP A 145 9.12 -14.94 9.27
N GLN A 146 9.44 -15.87 10.16
CA GLN A 146 10.07 -15.63 11.46
C GLN A 146 11.61 -15.62 11.43
N ALA A 147 12.24 -15.79 10.27
CA ALA A 147 13.70 -15.81 10.22
C ALA A 147 14.26 -15.49 8.84
N GLY A 148 15.47 -14.95 8.85
CA GLY A 148 16.35 -14.93 7.70
C GLY A 148 16.10 -13.78 6.72
N TRP A 149 15.42 -12.72 7.15
CA TRP A 149 15.26 -11.51 6.35
C TRP A 149 16.61 -10.83 6.06
N ALA A 150 16.64 -10.07 4.96
CA ALA A 150 17.87 -9.51 4.44
C ALA A 150 18.29 -8.23 5.16
N PHE A 151 17.33 -7.48 5.72
CA PHE A 151 17.56 -6.25 6.48
C PHE A 151 17.35 -6.46 7.99
N GLU A 152 17.91 -5.56 8.81
CA GLU A 152 17.68 -5.61 10.27
C GLU A 152 16.30 -5.12 10.68
N GLY A 153 15.65 -4.38 9.78
CA GLY A 153 14.25 -3.99 9.83
C GLY A 153 13.85 -3.36 8.51
N PHE A 154 12.57 -3.45 8.19
CA PHE A 154 11.99 -2.94 6.94
C PHE A 154 10.64 -2.28 7.25
N LEU A 155 10.33 -1.18 6.56
CA LEU A 155 9.03 -0.53 6.61
C LEU A 155 8.58 -0.13 5.20
N LEU A 156 7.36 -0.50 4.84
CA LEU A 156 6.68 -0.08 3.62
C LEU A 156 5.33 0.54 3.96
N GLU A 157 5.20 1.84 3.65
CA GLU A 157 3.96 2.60 3.74
C GLU A 157 3.35 2.80 2.35
N ALA A 158 2.03 2.65 2.23
CA ALA A 158 1.26 2.95 1.04
C ALA A 158 0.27 4.11 1.27
N GLN A 159 0.31 5.08 0.38
CA GLN A 159 -0.51 6.30 0.40
C GLN A 159 -1.47 6.37 -0.78
N ASP A 160 -2.64 6.98 -0.55
CA ASP A 160 -3.60 7.31 -1.60
C ASP A 160 -3.10 8.47 -2.47
N GLU A 161 -3.84 8.84 -3.51
CA GLU A 161 -3.43 9.89 -4.44
C GLU A 161 -3.27 11.29 -3.82
N ARG A 162 -3.78 11.49 -2.60
CA ARG A 162 -3.66 12.73 -1.82
C ARG A 162 -2.55 12.66 -0.77
N GLY A 163 -1.80 11.56 -0.72
CA GLY A 163 -0.74 11.36 0.27
C GLY A 163 -1.27 10.91 1.64
N VAL A 164 -2.52 10.44 1.73
CA VAL A 164 -3.06 9.92 2.98
C VAL A 164 -2.72 8.43 3.09
N PRO A 165 -2.08 7.97 4.18
CA PRO A 165 -1.74 6.57 4.35
C PRO A 165 -2.98 5.68 4.39
N PHE A 166 -2.85 4.46 3.88
CA PHE A 166 -3.92 3.46 3.98
C PHE A 166 -3.47 2.05 4.36
N LEU A 167 -2.17 1.77 4.31
CA LEU A 167 -1.57 0.48 4.62
C LEU A 167 -0.10 0.69 4.98
N ASP A 168 0.35 0.08 6.08
CA ASP A 168 1.76 -0.10 6.42
C ASP A 168 2.06 -1.56 6.73
N VAL A 169 3.24 -2.03 6.34
CA VAL A 169 3.83 -3.29 6.82
C VAL A 169 5.25 -3.03 7.29
N PHE A 170 5.66 -3.70 8.37
CA PHE A 170 6.99 -3.54 8.92
C PHE A 170 7.48 -4.79 9.63
N ASN A 171 8.81 -4.95 9.66
CA ASN A 171 9.50 -6.01 10.39
C ASN A 171 10.74 -5.48 11.13
N PHE A 172 11.25 -6.27 12.06
CA PHE A 172 12.52 -6.09 12.75
C PHE A 172 13.04 -7.45 13.24
N GLU A 173 14.33 -7.71 13.05
CA GLU A 173 14.87 -9.08 13.19
C GLU A 173 16.01 -9.19 14.19
N ARG A 174 16.59 -8.05 14.58
CA ARG A 174 17.70 -8.04 15.52
C ARG A 174 17.23 -8.47 16.92
N GLY A 175 18.10 -9.11 17.70
CA GLY A 175 17.87 -9.39 19.11
C GLY A 175 17.06 -10.66 19.39
N SER A 176 16.13 -10.59 20.34
CA SER A 176 15.44 -11.76 20.93
C SER A 176 14.50 -12.54 19.99
N GLY A 177 14.51 -12.25 18.70
CA GLY A 177 13.71 -12.93 17.69
C GLY A 177 13.05 -11.96 16.71
N PRO A 178 12.44 -12.47 15.63
CA PRO A 178 11.69 -11.66 14.68
C PRO A 178 10.53 -10.92 15.35
N GLY A 179 10.10 -9.84 14.74
CA GLY A 179 8.81 -9.23 15.02
C GLY A 179 8.45 -8.22 13.94
N GLY A 180 7.24 -7.69 14.04
CA GLY A 180 6.72 -6.84 12.99
C GLY A 180 5.23 -6.64 13.15
N GLY A 181 4.61 -6.12 12.11
CA GLY A 181 3.20 -5.91 12.10
C GLY A 181 2.72 -5.27 10.81
N GLN A 182 1.43 -5.02 10.81
CA GLN A 182 0.73 -4.36 9.74
C GLN A 182 -0.30 -3.40 10.33
N TRP A 183 -0.53 -2.31 9.63
CA TRP A 183 -1.62 -1.39 9.90
C TRP A 183 -2.37 -1.17 8.60
N ALA A 184 -3.69 -1.10 8.66
CA ALA A 184 -4.50 -0.79 7.50
C ALA A 184 -5.69 0.07 7.89
N ARG A 185 -6.10 0.92 6.97
CA ARG A 185 -7.21 1.87 7.19
C ARG A 185 -8.58 1.20 7.18
N SER A 186 -8.67 0.00 6.63
CA SER A 186 -9.88 -0.83 6.64
C SER A 186 -9.53 -2.32 6.55
N ASP A 187 -10.47 -3.17 6.95
CA ASP A 187 -10.26 -4.63 7.00
C ASP A 187 -9.77 -5.22 5.68
N GLN A 188 -10.31 -4.71 4.56
CA GLN A 188 -10.04 -5.22 3.22
C GLN A 188 -8.63 -4.86 2.71
N LEU A 189 -7.94 -3.95 3.41
CA LEU A 189 -6.61 -3.49 3.06
C LEU A 189 -5.52 -4.20 3.85
N TYR A 190 -5.84 -5.08 4.79
CA TYR A 190 -4.82 -5.89 5.45
C TYR A 190 -4.21 -6.90 4.46
N PRO A 191 -2.88 -6.81 4.20
CA PRO A 191 -2.22 -7.68 3.23
C PRO A 191 -1.98 -9.11 3.73
N PHE A 192 -1.91 -9.30 5.05
CA PHE A 192 -1.70 -10.60 5.68
C PHE A 192 -2.89 -10.97 6.55
N LEU A 193 -3.21 -12.27 6.62
CA LEU A 193 -4.25 -12.77 7.51
C LEU A 193 -3.85 -12.54 8.97
N HIS A 194 -4.77 -12.00 9.77
CA HIS A 194 -4.64 -12.03 11.23
C HIS A 194 -4.85 -13.48 11.68
N LEU A 195 -3.80 -14.09 12.22
CA LEU A 195 -3.87 -15.39 12.91
C LEU A 195 -4.33 -15.19 14.36
#